data_AF-A0A8C6N1L0-F1
#
_entry.id   AF-A0A8C6N1L0-F1
#
_cell.length_a   1.000
_cell.length_b   1.000
_cell.length_c   1.000
_cell.angle_alpha   90.00
_cell.angle_beta   90.00
_cell.angle_gamma   90.00
#
_symmetry.space_group_name_H-M   'P 1'
#
loop_
_entity.id
_entity.type
_entity.pdbx_description
1 polymer ?
#
loop_
_entity_poly.entity_id
_entity_poly.type
_entity_poly.pdbx_seq_one_letter_code
_entity_poly.pdbx_strand_id
1 'polypeptide(L)'
;RFDKMSPIWVRSLFILNVVLPPYFVAETAVAHLRRLFKVPNCEPYRSVTICLDTLNPVCGDDGKSYDNHCYFCTETFRKNLSYKHHGVCT
;
A
#
# COMPACT_ATOMS: atom_id res chain seq x y z
N ARG A 1 44.41 29.21 0.20
CA ARG A 1 44.72 28.03 -0.64
C ARG A 1 43.59 27.01 -0.54
N PHE A 2 42.52 27.25 -1.28
CA PHE A 2 41.41 26.29 -1.48
C PHE A 2 41.07 26.22 -2.98
N ASP A 3 42.11 26.19 -3.82
CA ASP A 3 41.99 26.30 -5.28
C ASP A 3 42.04 24.94 -5.99
N LYS A 4 41.55 23.87 -5.35
CA LYS A 4 41.41 22.55 -5.97
C LYS A 4 40.25 21.78 -5.37
N MET A 5 39.05 22.19 -5.73
CA MET A 5 37.94 21.26 -5.71
C MET A 5 37.32 21.33 -7.11
N SER A 6 37.49 20.26 -7.89
CA SER A 6 37.04 20.15 -9.29
C SER A 6 35.53 20.30 -9.39
N PRO A 7 34.93 21.09 -10.32
CA PRO A 7 33.48 21.42 -10.37
C PRO A 7 32.49 20.25 -10.24
N ILE A 8 32.99 19.02 -10.39
CA ILE A 8 32.39 17.75 -9.95
C ILE A 8 31.84 17.81 -8.52
N TRP A 9 32.54 18.37 -7.51
CA TRP A 9 31.99 18.42 -6.13
C TRP A 9 30.75 19.30 -6.03
N VAL A 10 30.69 20.40 -6.78
CA VAL A 10 29.51 21.27 -6.85
C VAL A 10 28.34 20.52 -7.50
N ARG A 11 28.59 19.76 -8.56
CA ARG A 11 27.59 18.89 -9.19
C ARG A 11 27.11 17.78 -8.25
N SER A 12 28.03 17.15 -7.52
CA SER A 12 27.69 16.14 -6.52
C SER A 12 26.83 16.73 -5.41
N LEU A 13 27.19 17.90 -4.88
CA LEU A 13 26.38 18.60 -3.88
C LEU A 13 25.00 18.96 -4.41
N PHE A 14 24.89 19.41 -5.66
CA PHE A 14 23.60 19.65 -6.31
C PHE A 14 22.76 18.38 -6.42
N ILE A 15 23.34 17.26 -6.87
CA ILE A 15 22.62 15.98 -6.96
C ILE A 15 22.18 15.50 -5.56
N LEU A 16 23.06 15.59 -4.56
CA LEU A 16 22.74 15.21 -3.18
C LEU A 16 21.61 16.07 -2.57
N ASN A 17 21.51 17.36 -2.89
CA ASN A 17 20.49 18.24 -2.30
C ASN A 17 19.21 18.34 -3.14
N VAL A 18 19.28 18.13 -4.45
CA VAL A 18 18.13 18.28 -5.36
C VAL A 18 17.49 16.93 -5.68
N VAL A 19 18.23 15.83 -5.67
CA VAL A 19 17.72 14.52 -6.08
C VAL A 19 17.42 13.62 -4.88
N LEU A 20 18.29 13.58 -3.86
CA LEU A 20 18.06 12.73 -2.69
C LEU A 20 16.85 13.16 -1.83
N PRO A 21 16.61 14.46 -1.56
CA PRO A 21 15.45 14.87 -0.78
C PRO A 21 14.13 14.55 -1.48
N PRO A 22 13.89 14.85 -2.77
CA PRO A 22 12.64 14.43 -3.41
C PRO A 22 12.54 12.92 -3.62
N TYR A 23 13.65 12.20 -3.80
CA TYR A 23 13.63 10.73 -3.83
C TYR A 23 13.19 10.16 -2.47
N PHE A 24 13.76 10.65 -1.37
CA PHE A 24 13.41 10.25 -0.01
C PHE A 24 11.98 10.68 0.38
N VAL A 25 11.56 11.88 -0.03
CA VAL A 25 10.19 12.37 0.16
C VAL A 25 9.20 11.52 -0.64
N ALA A 26 9.54 11.08 -1.85
CA ALA A 26 8.69 10.19 -2.64
C ALA A 26 8.57 8.79 -2.01
N GLU A 27 9.68 8.20 -1.55
CA GLU A 27 9.65 6.89 -0.88
C GLU A 27 8.84 6.93 0.41
N THR A 28 9.01 7.98 1.22
CA THR A 28 8.23 8.16 2.46
C THR A 28 6.74 8.39 2.15
N ALA A 29 6.39 9.25 1.19
CA ALA A 29 5.01 9.47 0.76
C ALA A 29 4.34 8.19 0.24
N VAL A 30 5.04 7.39 -0.58
CA VAL A 30 4.55 6.11 -1.09
C VAL A 30 4.42 5.07 0.03
N ALA A 31 5.36 5.03 0.97
CA ALA A 31 5.29 4.15 2.14
C ALA A 31 4.10 4.52 3.05
N HIS A 32 3.82 5.81 3.24
CA HIS A 32 2.65 6.29 3.97
C HIS A 32 1.34 5.88 3.26
N LEU A 33 1.25 6.03 1.94
CA LEU A 33 0.08 5.59 1.16
C LEU A 33 -0.14 4.07 1.26
N ARG A 34 0.93 3.27 1.22
CA ARG A 34 0.82 1.80 1.43
C ARG A 34 0.32 1.43 2.83
N ARG A 35 0.65 2.23 3.86
CA ARG A 35 0.10 2.03 5.21
C ARG A 35 -1.36 2.46 5.33
N LEU A 36 -1.76 3.52 4.63
CA LEU A 36 -3.15 3.98 4.58
C LEU A 36 -4.05 2.98 3.85
N PHE A 37 -3.55 2.36 2.79
CA PHE A 37 -4.26 1.32 2.03
C PHE A 37 -3.64 -0.06 2.30
N LYS A 38 -3.82 -0.57 3.52
CA LYS A 38 -3.48 -1.96 3.81
C LYS A 38 -4.54 -2.88 3.21
N VAL A 39 -4.36 -3.22 1.93
CA VAL A 39 -5.20 -4.18 1.21
C VAL A 39 -5.04 -5.56 1.86
N PRO A 40 -6.14 -6.32 2.09
CA PRO A 40 -6.06 -7.69 2.59
C PRO A 40 -5.33 -8.59 1.59
N ASN A 41 -4.43 -9.44 2.10
CA ASN A 41 -3.79 -10.49 1.31
C ASN A 41 -4.77 -11.66 1.15
N CYS A 42 -5.13 -12.00 -0.09
CA CYS A 42 -6.14 -13.01 -0.38
C CYS A 42 -5.56 -14.38 -0.73
N GLU A 43 -4.27 -14.46 -1.00
CA GLU A 43 -3.54 -15.68 -1.30
C GLU A 43 -3.77 -16.82 -0.29
N PRO A 44 -3.76 -16.59 1.04
CA PRO A 44 -4.02 -17.68 2.00
C PRO A 44 -5.46 -18.20 1.96
N TYR A 45 -6.41 -17.45 1.38
CA TYR A 45 -7.83 -17.82 1.32
C TYR A 45 -8.24 -18.47 -0.02
N ARG A 46 -7.30 -18.64 -0.96
CA ARG A 46 -7.58 -19.17 -2.30
C ARG A 46 -8.26 -20.54 -2.30
N SER A 47 -7.92 -21.41 -1.36
CA SER A 47 -8.46 -22.77 -1.23
C SER A 47 -9.25 -22.97 0.06
N VAL A 48 -9.70 -21.88 0.69
CA VAL A 48 -10.44 -21.94 1.95
C VAL A 48 -11.93 -22.11 1.66
N THR A 49 -12.52 -23.15 2.23
CA THR A 49 -13.96 -23.45 2.12
C THR A 49 -14.75 -22.94 3.33
N ILE A 50 -14.07 -22.76 4.48
CA ILE A 50 -14.68 -22.38 5.75
C ILE A 50 -13.87 -21.24 6.36
N CYS A 51 -14.55 -20.13 6.66
CA CYS A 51 -13.96 -18.99 7.36
C CYS A 51 -14.34 -19.02 8.84
N LEU A 52 -13.47 -18.49 9.70
CA LEU A 52 -13.81 -18.27 11.11
C LEU A 52 -14.73 -17.05 11.22
N ASP A 53 -15.71 -17.11 12.11
CA ASP A 53 -16.63 -16.01 12.42
C ASP A 53 -15.95 -14.94 13.29
N THR A 54 -14.97 -14.28 12.70
CA THR A 54 -14.31 -13.10 13.27
C THR A 54 -14.97 -11.84 12.72
N LEU A 55 -15.23 -10.85 13.58
CA LEU A 55 -15.82 -9.58 13.17
C LEU A 55 -14.71 -8.55 12.94
N ASN A 56 -14.24 -8.46 11.69
CA ASN A 56 -13.27 -7.48 11.19
C ASN A 56 -13.74 -6.95 9.82
N PRO A 57 -14.78 -6.13 9.79
CA PRO A 57 -15.51 -5.84 8.56
C PRO A 57 -14.65 -5.13 7.52
N VAL A 58 -14.88 -5.44 6.24
CA VAL A 58 -14.26 -4.79 5.08
C VAL A 58 -15.28 -4.45 4.01
N CYS A 59 -15.04 -3.36 3.29
CA CYS A 59 -15.89 -2.88 2.21
C CYS A 59 -15.27 -3.20 0.86
N GLY A 60 -16.03 -3.88 0.00
CA GLY A 60 -15.69 -4.12 -1.40
C GLY A 60 -16.06 -2.93 -2.31
N ASP A 61 -15.53 -2.95 -3.52
CA ASP A 61 -15.93 -2.06 -4.62
C ASP A 61 -17.37 -2.29 -5.09
N ASP A 62 -17.93 -3.47 -4.80
CA ASP A 62 -19.34 -3.82 -4.99
C ASP A 62 -20.29 -3.14 -4.00
N GLY A 63 -19.76 -2.37 -3.04
CA GLY A 63 -20.55 -1.69 -2.01
C GLY A 63 -21.08 -2.63 -0.93
N LYS A 64 -20.63 -3.89 -0.89
CA LYS A 64 -21.01 -4.85 0.14
C LYS A 64 -19.97 -4.88 1.27
N SER A 65 -20.48 -5.00 2.50
CA SER A 65 -19.65 -5.26 3.68
C SER A 65 -19.48 -6.77 3.87
N TYR A 66 -18.26 -7.18 4.15
CA TYR A 66 -17.89 -8.56 4.44
C TYR A 66 -17.39 -8.64 5.88
N ASP A 67 -17.82 -9.65 6.63
CA ASP A 67 -17.57 -9.72 8.08
C ASP A 67 -16.08 -9.80 8.43
N ASN A 68 -15.27 -10.38 7.54
CA ASN A 68 -13.82 -10.38 7.64
C ASN A 68 -13.14 -10.61 6.28
N HIS A 69 -11.80 -10.56 6.29
CA HIS A 69 -10.96 -10.74 5.11
C HIS A 69 -11.15 -12.11 4.44
N CYS A 70 -11.44 -13.18 5.19
CA CYS A 70 -11.65 -14.50 4.61
C CYS A 70 -12.93 -14.50 3.77
N TYR A 71 -14.04 -14.00 4.32
CA TYR A 71 -15.31 -13.88 3.59
C TYR A 71 -15.21 -12.94 2.38
N PHE A 72 -14.45 -11.85 2.49
CA PHE A 72 -14.17 -10.98 1.35
C PHE A 72 -13.37 -11.71 0.27
N CYS A 73 -12.22 -12.29 0.61
CA CYS A 73 -11.31 -12.91 -0.36
C CYS A 73 -11.92 -14.12 -1.06
N THR A 74 -12.70 -14.95 -0.35
CA THR A 74 -13.43 -16.07 -0.95
C THR A 74 -14.41 -15.60 -2.04
N GLU A 75 -15.08 -14.48 -1.83
CA GLU A 75 -15.97 -13.87 -2.83
C GLU A 75 -15.19 -13.11 -3.92
N THR A 76 -14.04 -12.50 -3.60
CA THR A 76 -13.12 -11.91 -4.58
C THR A 76 -12.71 -12.92 -5.64
N PHE A 77 -12.41 -14.18 -5.28
CA PHE A 77 -12.08 -15.20 -6.27
C PHE A 77 -13.25 -15.60 -7.17
N ARG A 78 -14.49 -15.35 -6.76
CA ARG A 78 -15.70 -15.65 -7.55
C ARG A 78 -16.13 -14.48 -8.44
N LYS A 79 -16.02 -13.25 -7.94
CA LYS A 79 -16.57 -12.04 -8.57
C LYS A 79 -15.51 -11.03 -9.03
N ASN A 80 -14.24 -11.31 -8.77
CA ASN A 80 -13.11 -10.42 -9.03
C ASN A 80 -13.27 -9.04 -8.37
N LEU A 81 -13.54 -9.04 -7.07
CA LEU A 81 -13.80 -7.83 -6.27
C LEU A 81 -12.52 -7.09 -5.90
N SER A 82 -12.56 -5.77 -5.91
CA SER A 82 -11.48 -4.92 -5.41
C SER A 82 -11.77 -4.46 -3.99
N TYR A 83 -10.72 -4.37 -3.17
CA TYR A 83 -10.82 -3.80 -1.83
C TYR A 83 -11.04 -2.28 -1.93
N LYS A 84 -12.04 -1.76 -1.22
CA LYS A 84 -12.33 -0.33 -1.16
C LYS A 84 -11.76 0.31 0.09
N HIS A 85 -12.21 -0.11 1.27
CA HIS A 85 -11.70 0.36 2.55
C HIS A 85 -12.02 -0.62 3.69
N HIS A 86 -11.41 -0.38 4.85
CA HIS A 86 -11.65 -1.14 6.05
C HIS A 86 -12.95 -0.66 6.73
N GLY A 87 -13.67 -1.56 7.39
CA GLY A 87 -14.97 -1.28 8.00
C GLY A 87 -16.16 -1.62 7.09
N VAL A 88 -17.36 -1.33 7.58
CA VAL A 88 -18.60 -1.47 6.82
C VAL A 88 -18.70 -0.38 5.74
N CYS A 89 -19.29 -0.72 4.59
CA CYS A 89 -19.61 0.25 3.56
C CYS A 89 -20.64 1.28 4.07
N THR A 90 -20.47 2.53 3.66
CA THR A 90 -21.39 3.65 3.89
C THR A 90 -21.83 4.28 2.59
#